data_AF-X0V597-F1
#
_entry.id   AF-X0V597-F1
#
_cell.length_a   1.000
_cell.length_b   1.000
_cell.length_c   1.000
_cell.angle_alpha   90.00
_cell.angle_beta   90.00
_cell.angle_gamma   90.00
#
_symmetry.space_group_name_H-M   'P 1'
#
loop_
_entity.id
_entity.type
_entity.pdbx_description
1 polymer ?
#
loop_
_entity_poly.entity_id
_entity_poly.type
_entity_poly.pdbx_seq_one_letter_code
_entity_poly.pdbx_strand_id
1 'polypeptide(L)' 'MQLAQPQCSKRKCIHYSGIKEFIKDDPLSQNHYCDAFPKGIPKEISYGDDLHLTPLEGQKNKVVFEKEKT' A
#
# COMPACT_ATOMS: atom_id res chain seq x y z
N MET A 1 1.99 -2.80 18.20
CA MET A 1 2.79 -3.64 17.28
C MET A 1 3.27 -2.76 16.14
N GLN A 2 4.48 -2.96 15.63
CA GLN A 2 4.98 -2.19 14.48
C GLN A 2 4.71 -2.99 13.20
N LEU A 3 4.10 -2.36 12.19
CA LEU A 3 3.91 -3.00 10.88
C LEU A 3 5.26 -3.25 10.21
N ALA A 4 5.42 -4.44 9.63
CA ALA A 4 6.60 -4.76 8.84
C ALA A 4 6.68 -3.85 7.61
N GLN A 5 7.89 -3.55 7.14
CA GLN A 5 8.09 -2.72 5.96
C GLN A 5 7.46 -3.37 4.71
N PRO A 6 6.62 -2.64 3.94
CA PRO A 6 5.96 -3.20 2.77
C PRO A 6 6.85 -3.13 1.53
N GLN A 7 6.58 -4.00 0.56
CA GLN A 7 7.24 -4.03 -0.74
C GLN A 7 7.14 -2.69 -1.47
N CYS A 8 6.01 -1.97 -1.37
CA CYS A 8 5.86 -0.63 -1.96
C CYS A 8 6.92 0.34 -1.46
N SER A 9 7.19 0.37 -0.15
CA SER A 9 8.24 1.19 0.46
C SER A 9 9.63 0.68 0.07
N LYS A 10 9.86 -0.63 0.17
CA LYS A 10 11.15 -1.27 -0.15
C LYS A 10 11.57 -1.03 -1.61
N ARG A 11 10.61 -1.06 -2.53
CA ARG A 11 10.80 -0.82 -3.97
C ARG A 11 10.75 0.67 -4.35
N LYS A 12 10.53 1.57 -3.38
CA LYS A 12 10.41 3.02 -3.56
C LYS A 12 9.31 3.42 -4.57
N CYS A 13 8.10 2.92 -4.35
CA CYS A 13 6.93 3.35 -5.11
C CYS A 13 6.61 4.82 -4.80
N ILE A 14 6.46 5.66 -5.83
CA ILE A 14 6.14 7.10 -5.66
C ILE A 14 4.78 7.33 -5.00
N HIS A 15 3.88 6.36 -5.12
CA HIS A 15 2.52 6.48 -4.60
C HIS A 15 2.40 6.03 -3.15
N TYR A 16 3.44 5.42 -2.56
CA TYR A 16 3.37 4.94 -1.17
C TYR A 16 3.25 6.12 -0.19
N SER A 17 2.19 6.15 0.60
CA SER A 17 1.88 7.30 1.48
C SER A 17 2.17 7.05 2.96
N GLY A 18 2.47 5.80 3.36
CA GLY A 18 2.81 5.46 4.75
C GLY A 18 1.85 4.49 5.42
N ILE A 19 1.65 4.65 6.73
CA ILE A 19 0.78 3.84 7.59
C ILE A 19 -0.36 4.71 8.09
N LYS A 20 -1.58 4.16 8.16
CA LYS A 20 -2.77 4.83 8.68
C LYS A 20 -3.59 3.89 9.55
N GLU A 21 -4.19 4.46 10.60
CA GLU A 21 -5.23 3.81 11.43
C GLU A 21 -6.60 3.93 10.75
N PHE A 22 -7.27 2.80 10.55
CA PHE A 22 -8.56 2.75 9.85
C PHE A 22 -9.76 2.72 10.79
N ILE A 23 -9.56 2.32 12.04
CA ILE A 23 -10.56 2.32 13.11
C ILE A 23 -10.00 3.16 14.26
N LYS A 24 -10.78 4.15 14.70
CA LYS A 24 -10.39 5.05 15.79
C LYS A 24 -10.15 4.24 17.06
N ASP A 25 -9.05 4.53 17.75
CA ASP A 25 -8.64 3.91 19.02
C ASP A 25 -8.38 2.38 18.92
N ASP A 26 -8.24 1.83 17.71
CA ASP A 26 -7.82 0.44 17.49
C ASP A 26 -6.43 0.39 16.84
N PRO A 27 -5.36 0.16 17.62
CA PRO A 27 -4.00 0.08 17.09
C PRO A 27 -3.77 -1.15 16.20
N LEU A 28 -4.68 -2.15 16.21
CA LEU A 28 -4.62 -3.30 15.31
C LEU A 28 -5.20 -2.96 13.92
N SER A 29 -5.89 -1.84 13.80
CA SER A 29 -6.44 -1.35 12.53
C SER A 29 -5.42 -0.62 11.66
N GLN A 30 -4.15 -0.54 12.08
CA GLN A 30 -3.09 0.08 11.28
C GLN A 30 -2.82 -0.74 10.00
N ASN A 31 -2.76 -0.06 8.86
CA ASN A 31 -2.29 -0.68 7.61
C ASN A 31 -1.55 0.34 6.72
N HIS A 32 -0.76 -0.18 5.77
CA HIS A 32 -0.12 0.63 4.74
C HIS A 32 -1.15 1.19 3.76
N TYR A 33 -0.95 2.40 3.25
CA TYR A 33 -1.88 3.02 2.32
C TYR A 33 -1.19 3.83 1.22
N CYS A 34 -1.94 4.06 0.15
CA CYS A 34 -1.62 4.94 -0.98
C CYS A 34 -2.93 5.42 -1.63
N ASP A 35 -2.82 6.29 -2.63
CA ASP A 35 -3.99 6.80 -3.38
C ASP A 35 -4.76 5.70 -4.14
N ALA A 36 -4.08 4.61 -4.53
CA ALA A 36 -4.74 3.44 -5.15
C ALA A 36 -5.62 2.68 -4.14
N PHE A 37 -5.14 2.58 -2.90
CA PHE A 37 -5.78 1.82 -1.82
C PHE A 37 -5.98 2.69 -0.57
N PRO A 38 -6.93 3.65 -0.61
CA PRO A 38 -7.18 4.57 0.51
C PRO A 38 -7.77 3.89 1.74
N LYS A 39 -8.12 2.60 1.64
CA LYS A 39 -8.63 1.74 2.74
C LYS A 39 -7.61 0.69 3.19
N GLY A 40 -6.36 0.80 2.74
CA GLY A 40 -5.29 -0.14 3.07
C GLY A 40 -4.87 -0.98 1.87
N ILE A 41 -3.56 -1.12 1.69
CA ILE A 41 -2.96 -1.90 0.61
C ILE A 41 -3.16 -3.40 0.91
N PRO A 42 -3.60 -4.19 -0.08
CA PRO A 42 -3.70 -5.65 0.06
C PRO A 42 -2.38 -6.31 0.50
N LYS A 43 -2.47 -7.45 1.19
CA LYS A 43 -1.28 -8.15 1.70
C LYS A 43 -0.43 -8.71 0.56
N GLU A 44 -1.08 -9.09 -0.53
CA GLU A 44 -0.49 -9.62 -1.75
C GLU A 44 0.47 -8.61 -2.39
N ILE A 45 0.15 -7.32 -2.30
CA ILE A 45 1.01 -6.21 -2.75
C ILE A 45 2.02 -5.81 -1.66
N SER A 46 1.57 -5.68 -0.41
CA SER A 46 2.42 -5.18 0.68
C SER A 46 3.52 -6.18 1.05
N TYR A 47 3.24 -7.47 1.04
CA TYR A 47 4.11 -8.51 1.56
C TYR A 47 4.25 -9.72 0.64
N GLY A 48 3.41 -9.85 -0.39
CA GLY A 48 3.46 -10.91 -1.38
C GLY A 48 4.28 -10.56 -2.63
N ASP A 49 4.01 -11.33 -3.68
CA ASP A 49 4.70 -11.26 -4.96
C ASP A 49 4.02 -10.35 -5.99
N ASP A 50 2.83 -9.81 -5.67
CA ASP A 50 2.15 -8.89 -6.57
C ASP A 50 2.96 -7.59 -6.68
N LEU A 51 3.42 -7.32 -7.90
CA LEU A 51 4.18 -6.13 -8.22
C LEU A 51 3.30 -4.89 -8.43
N HIS A 52 1.99 -5.07 -8.48
CA HIS A 52 0.98 -4.06 -8.78
C HIS A 52 1.27 -3.33 -10.10
N LEU A 53 1.63 -4.08 -11.16
CA LEU A 53 1.93 -3.54 -12.49
C LEU A 53 0.67 -3.27 -13.34
N THR A 54 -0.48 -3.77 -12.90
CA THR A 54 -1.78 -3.55 -13.51
C THR A 54 -2.79 -3.15 -12.44
N PRO A 55 -3.80 -2.32 -12.76
CA PRO A 55 -4.86 -2.02 -11.81
C PRO A 55 -5.55 -3.30 -11.34
N LEU A 56 -5.78 -3.44 -10.03
CA LEU A 56 -6.53 -4.57 -9.49
C LEU A 56 -8.04 -4.36 -9.63
N GLU A 57 -8.79 -5.46 -9.64
CA GLU A 57 -10.24 -5.42 -9.63
C GLU A 57 -10.74 -4.72 -8.34
N GLY A 58 -11.62 -3.74 -8.48
CA GLY A 58 -12.12 -2.93 -7.36
C GLY A 58 -11.24 -1.74 -6.97
N GLN A 59 -10.11 -1.52 -7.63
CA GLN A 59 -9.34 -0.28 -7.49
C GLN A 59 -10.09 0.89 -8.16
N LYS A 60 -10.27 2.01 -7.44
CA LYS A 60 -11.04 3.17 -7.92
C LYS A 60 -10.34 3.99 -9.02
N ASN A 61 -9.05 3.79 -9.21
CA ASN A 61 -8.23 4.54 -10.15
C ASN A 61 -7.28 3.58 -10.91
N LYS A 62 -6.49 4.13 -11.83
CA LYS A 62 -5.52 3.37 -12.65
C LYS A 62 -4.09 3.45 -12.10
N VAL A 63 -3.92 3.86 -10.85
CA VAL A 63 -2.60 4.02 -10.24
C VAL A 63 -1.96 2.65 -10.06
N VAL A 64 -0.79 2.45 -10.63
CA VAL A 64 -0.02 1.21 -10.50
C VAL A 64 1.30 1.52 -9.83
N PHE A 65 2.07 0.49 -9.49
CA PHE A 65 3.42 0.68 -9.02
C PHE A 65 4.24 1.49 -10.03
N GLU A 66 4.78 2.61 -9.57
CA GLU A 66 5.75 3.41 -10.31
C GLU A 66 6.95 3.68 -9.41
N LYS A 67 8.14 3.28 -9.87
CA LYS A 67 9.38 3.45 -9.12
C LYS A 67 9.82 4.90 -9.18
N GLU A 68 10.20 5.46 -8.04
CA GLU A 68 10.83 6.77 -7.96
C GLU A 68 12.08 6.82 -8.85
N LYS A 69 12.07 7.72 -9.85
CA LYS A 69 13.24 8.00 -10.67
C LYS A 69 14.17 8.89 -9.84
N THR A 70 15.25 8.29 -9.37
CA THR A 70 16.34 8.97 -8.66
C THR A 70 17.31 9.60 -9.63
#